data_AF-A0A8J4LQU5-F1
#
_entry.id   AF-A0A8J4LQU5-F1
#
_cell.length_a   1.000
_cell.length_b   1.000
_cell.length_c   1.000
_cell.angle_alpha   90.00
_cell.angle_beta   90.00
_cell.angle_gamma   90.00
#
_symmetry.space_group_name_H-M   'P 1'
#
loop_
_entity.id
_entity.type
_entity.pdbx_description
1 polymer ?
#
loop_
_entity_poly.entity_id
_entity_poly.type
_entity_poly.pdbx_seq_one_letter_code
_entity_poly.pdbx_strand_id
1 'polypeptide(L)'
;NHGTKMVPWVGVAARVPYANVGGDAGELETAITPRRDAGKGGDVDNNLDGRAFCFLPLPIRTGLPVHVNGYFELSSNRRDIWYGGDMSGAGAARSSWNVALMADALAPCYARVIVAVARRLGPGQQLYGLLPSLDTPQPWSHLVSALYQQHLGTLPIVWTRAGGGRWISPTETLFSDAACAAEPLLRNL
;
A
#
# COMPACT_ATOMS: atom_id res chain seq x y z
N ASN A 1 -3.81 -35.65 8.49
CA ASN A 1 -4.45 -34.53 9.21
C ASN A 1 -4.31 -33.27 8.38
N HIS A 2 -5.20 -33.04 7.41
CA HIS A 2 -5.18 -31.84 6.57
C HIS A 2 -6.08 -30.77 7.23
N GLY A 3 -5.58 -30.16 8.30
CA GLY A 3 -6.25 -29.02 8.90
C GLY A 3 -6.22 -27.87 7.90
N THR A 4 -7.38 -27.47 7.41
CA THR A 4 -7.56 -26.22 6.66
C THR A 4 -7.05 -25.09 7.55
N LYS A 5 -5.83 -24.61 7.30
CA LYS A 5 -5.30 -23.41 7.94
C LYS A 5 -6.23 -22.27 7.54
N MET A 6 -7.11 -21.85 8.46
CA MET A 6 -7.86 -20.62 8.28
C MET A 6 -6.85 -19.48 8.18
N VAL A 7 -6.86 -18.79 7.05
CA VAL A 7 -6.11 -17.54 6.89
C VAL A 7 -6.78 -16.51 7.80
N PRO A 8 -6.02 -15.77 8.63
CA PRO A 8 -6.60 -14.72 9.44
C PRO A 8 -7.32 -13.69 8.55
N TRP A 9 -8.45 -13.16 9.02
CA TRP A 9 -9.14 -12.11 8.28
C TRP A 9 -8.32 -10.83 8.37
N VAL A 10 -7.83 -10.38 7.22
CA VAL A 10 -7.10 -9.12 7.04
C VAL A 10 -7.78 -8.27 5.99
N GLY A 11 -7.57 -6.96 6.06
CA GLY A 11 -8.06 -6.02 5.06
C GLY A 11 -7.10 -4.87 4.85
N VAL A 12 -6.97 -4.43 3.60
CA VAL A 12 -6.25 -3.22 3.22
C VAL A 12 -7.22 -2.33 2.47
N ALA A 13 -7.28 -1.05 2.85
CA ALA A 13 -8.17 -0.08 2.23
C ALA A 13 -7.39 1.16 1.80
N ALA A 14 -7.45 1.46 0.51
CA ALA A 14 -6.91 2.69 -0.07
C ALA A 14 -8.04 3.70 -0.30
N ARG A 15 -7.77 4.97 -0.04
CA ARG A 15 -8.66 6.05 -0.48
C ARG A 15 -8.40 6.28 -1.97
N VAL A 16 -9.46 6.17 -2.75
CA VAL A 16 -9.43 6.38 -4.20
C VAL A 16 -10.45 7.47 -4.53
N PRO A 17 -10.11 8.47 -5.37
CA PRO A 17 -11.08 9.45 -5.84
C PRO A 17 -12.28 8.76 -6.50
N TYR A 18 -13.48 9.25 -6.24
CA TYR A 18 -14.64 8.86 -7.04
C TYR A 18 -14.50 9.49 -8.42
N ALA A 19 -14.49 8.67 -9.47
CA ALA A 19 -14.66 9.18 -10.84
C ALA A 19 -16.08 9.75 -10.94
N ASN A 20 -16.21 11.03 -11.30
CA ASN A 20 -17.51 11.64 -11.55
C ASN A 20 -18.08 11.03 -12.84
N VAL A 21 -19.03 10.10 -12.72
CA VAL A 21 -19.71 9.52 -13.87
C VAL A 21 -20.89 10.43 -14.19
N GLY A 22 -20.69 11.34 -15.15
CA GLY A 22 -21.76 12.17 -15.74
C GLY A 22 -21.68 13.63 -15.33
N GLY A 23 -21.07 14.46 -16.17
CA GLY A 23 -21.05 15.90 -16.05
C GLY A 23 -20.10 16.49 -17.09
N ASP A 24 -20.64 17.35 -17.94
CA ASP A 24 -19.97 18.04 -19.05
C ASP A 24 -18.59 18.61 -18.67
N ALA A 25 -17.67 18.66 -19.63
CA ALA A 25 -16.23 18.86 -19.47
C ALA A 25 -15.82 20.30 -19.07
N GLY A 26 -16.65 21.02 -18.30
CA GLY A 26 -16.51 22.45 -18.02
C GLY A 26 -16.24 22.86 -16.56
N GLU A 27 -16.46 22.00 -15.56
CA GLU A 27 -16.27 22.37 -14.14
C GLU A 27 -15.51 21.27 -13.37
N LEU A 28 -14.21 21.14 -13.65
CA LEU A 28 -13.32 20.17 -13.00
C LEU A 28 -12.40 20.80 -11.95
N GLU A 29 -12.87 21.81 -11.22
CA GLU A 29 -12.20 22.27 -10.00
C GLU A 29 -13.28 22.77 -9.03
N THR A 30 -13.80 21.89 -8.16
CA THR A 30 -14.37 22.20 -6.82
C THR A 30 -15.38 21.14 -6.35
N ALA A 31 -14.93 19.90 -6.13
CA ALA A 31 -15.74 18.95 -5.35
C ALA A 31 -14.88 17.94 -4.58
N ILE A 32 -13.90 18.43 -3.84
CA ILE A 32 -13.27 17.66 -2.75
C ILE A 32 -13.44 18.49 -1.48
N THR A 33 -14.61 18.40 -0.84
CA THR A 33 -14.76 18.86 0.55
C THR A 33 -14.38 17.70 1.47
N PRO A 34 -13.20 17.72 2.11
CA PRO A 34 -12.96 16.82 3.23
C PRO A 34 -13.92 17.21 4.36
N ARG A 35 -14.60 16.21 4.97
CA ARG A 35 -15.21 16.42 6.28
C ARG A 35 -14.09 16.82 7.24
N ARG A 36 -14.05 18.11 7.55
CA ARG A 36 -13.10 18.72 8.49
C ARG A 36 -13.41 18.19 9.89
N ASP A 37 -12.61 17.26 10.38
CA ASP A 37 -12.37 17.23 11.83
C ASP A 37 -11.56 18.48 12.17
N ALA A 38 -12.10 19.29 13.07
CA ALA A 38 -11.58 20.61 13.40
C ALA A 38 -10.16 20.52 13.96
N GLY A 39 -9.18 20.95 13.17
CA GLY A 39 -7.80 21.15 13.58
C GLY A 39 -7.01 21.86 12.46
N LYS A 40 -6.59 23.09 12.76
CA LYS A 40 -5.67 23.99 12.03
C LYS A 40 -5.04 23.50 10.71
N GLY A 41 -5.17 24.36 9.70
CA GLY A 41 -4.72 24.13 8.33
C GLY A 41 -3.24 23.78 8.16
N GLY A 42 -3.02 23.06 7.07
CA GLY A 42 -1.75 22.64 6.50
C GLY A 42 -2.08 21.87 5.21
N ASP A 43 -1.18 21.99 4.23
CA ASP A 43 -1.19 21.48 2.86
C ASP A 43 -2.15 20.35 2.45
N VAL A 44 -2.45 20.33 1.16
CA VAL A 44 -3.09 19.21 0.45
C VAL A 44 -2.11 18.03 0.42
N ASP A 45 -1.82 17.47 1.59
CA ASP A 45 -0.92 16.34 1.72
C ASP A 45 -1.64 15.12 1.14
N ASN A 46 -1.25 14.77 -0.08
CA ASN A 46 -1.68 13.54 -0.73
C ASN A 46 -1.12 12.29 -0.01
N ASN A 47 -0.33 12.47 1.05
CA ASN A 47 0.18 11.39 1.86
C ASN A 47 -0.80 11.08 3.02
N LEU A 48 -1.72 10.15 2.76
CA LEU A 48 -2.60 9.63 3.80
C LEU A 48 -1.76 8.93 4.86
N ASP A 49 -1.85 9.38 6.11
CA ASP A 49 -1.29 8.63 7.23
C ASP A 49 -2.25 7.51 7.66
N GLY A 50 -1.93 6.30 7.21
CA GLY A 50 -2.71 5.08 7.40
C GLY A 50 -2.95 4.74 8.87
N ARG A 51 -4.02 4.00 9.12
CA ARG A 51 -4.45 3.61 10.47
C ARG A 51 -4.53 2.10 10.57
N ALA A 52 -4.21 1.58 11.75
CA ALA A 52 -4.38 0.18 12.07
C ALA A 52 -5.73 -0.07 12.75
N PHE A 53 -6.32 -1.20 12.41
CA PHE A 53 -7.56 -1.71 13.01
C PHE A 53 -7.31 -3.14 13.48
N CYS A 54 -7.89 -3.48 14.62
CA CYS A 54 -7.99 -4.85 15.10
C CYS A 54 -9.43 -5.05 15.54
N PHE A 55 -10.30 -5.34 14.56
CA PHE A 55 -11.76 -5.23 14.64
C PHE A 55 -12.27 -3.79 14.82
N LEU A 56 -11.71 -3.04 15.79
CA LEU A 56 -11.97 -1.63 16.01
C LEU A 56 -10.74 -0.76 15.69
N PRO A 57 -10.92 0.56 15.47
CA PRO A 57 -9.80 1.47 15.25
C PRO A 57 -8.83 1.46 16.44
N LEU A 58 -7.54 1.33 16.16
CA LEU A 58 -6.48 1.49 17.15
C LEU A 58 -5.98 2.95 17.14
N PRO A 59 -5.46 3.48 18.26
CA PRO A 59 -4.83 4.78 18.30
C PRO A 59 -3.41 4.74 17.69
N ILE A 60 -3.23 4.01 16.58
CA ILE A 60 -1.95 3.75 15.92
C ILE A 60 -1.98 4.34 14.52
N ARG A 61 -0.98 5.18 14.25
CA ARG A 61 -0.65 5.66 12.92
C ARG A 61 0.44 4.79 12.33
N THR A 62 0.28 4.40 11.08
CA THR A 62 1.13 3.39 10.44
C THR A 62 2.22 3.98 9.56
N GLY A 63 2.05 5.22 9.10
CA GLY A 63 2.90 5.81 8.05
C GLY A 63 2.69 5.20 6.66
N LEU A 64 1.75 4.26 6.49
CA LEU A 64 1.39 3.68 5.20
C LEU A 64 0.34 4.54 4.49
N PRO A 65 0.30 4.61 3.15
CA PRO A 65 -0.73 5.35 2.41
C PRO A 65 -2.08 4.60 2.35
N VAL A 66 -2.31 3.63 3.25
CA VAL A 66 -3.50 2.78 3.32
C VAL A 66 -3.89 2.49 4.76
N HIS A 67 -5.16 2.18 4.98
CA HIS A 67 -5.60 1.59 6.24
C HIS A 67 -5.41 0.08 6.22
N VAL A 68 -5.06 -0.49 7.36
CA VAL A 68 -4.83 -1.95 7.52
C VAL A 68 -5.66 -2.48 8.68
N ASN A 69 -6.30 -3.62 8.48
CA ASN A 69 -7.03 -4.36 9.50
C ASN A 69 -6.48 -5.77 9.62
N GLY A 70 -6.33 -6.26 10.85
CA GLY A 70 -5.92 -7.63 11.13
C GLY A 70 -6.03 -7.95 12.62
N TYR A 71 -6.01 -9.24 12.96
CA TYR A 71 -5.99 -9.71 14.34
C TYR A 71 -4.59 -9.57 14.95
N PHE A 72 -4.14 -8.33 15.17
CA PHE A 72 -2.82 -8.07 15.74
C PHE A 72 -2.73 -8.44 17.22
N GLU A 73 -1.61 -9.00 17.64
CA GLU A 73 -1.21 -9.01 19.04
C GLU A 73 -0.79 -7.60 19.45
N LEU A 74 -1.32 -7.12 20.57
CA LEU A 74 -1.13 -5.73 21.02
C LEU A 74 -0.35 -5.67 22.32
N SER A 75 0.24 -4.51 22.60
CA SER A 75 0.72 -4.18 23.94
C SER A 75 -0.41 -4.25 24.97
N SER A 76 -0.06 -4.36 26.26
CA SER A 76 -1.04 -4.49 27.35
C SER A 76 -2.01 -3.32 27.45
N ASN A 77 -1.54 -2.10 27.14
CA ASN A 77 -2.36 -0.89 27.08
C ASN A 77 -3.14 -0.76 25.75
N ARG A 78 -2.95 -1.70 24.81
CA ARG A 78 -3.56 -1.77 23.47
C ARG A 78 -3.31 -0.52 22.61
N ARG A 79 -2.19 0.17 22.83
CA ARG A 79 -1.82 1.36 22.07
C ARG A 79 -0.75 1.10 21.02
N ASP A 80 -0.14 -0.08 21.03
CA ASP A 80 0.95 -0.45 20.12
C ASP A 80 0.77 -1.88 19.60
N ILE A 81 1.31 -2.14 18.41
CA ILE A 81 1.46 -3.50 17.88
C ILE A 81 2.61 -4.17 18.62
N TRP A 82 2.39 -5.40 19.11
CA TRP A 82 3.43 -6.16 19.78
C TRP A 82 4.55 -6.54 18.80
N TYR A 83 5.77 -6.07 19.06
CA TYR A 83 6.95 -6.41 18.27
C TYR A 83 8.21 -6.40 19.16
N GLY A 84 9.26 -7.08 18.72
CA GLY A 84 10.53 -7.16 19.44
C GLY A 84 11.32 -8.40 19.05
N GLY A 85 12.65 -8.27 18.96
CA GLY A 85 13.57 -9.32 18.53
C GLY A 85 14.34 -10.03 19.66
N ASP A 86 14.33 -9.46 20.86
CA ASP A 86 15.01 -9.94 22.07
C ASP A 86 14.09 -10.73 23.02
N MET A 87 12.89 -11.07 22.55
CA MET A 87 11.88 -11.76 23.33
C MET A 87 12.08 -13.29 23.36
N SER A 88 11.68 -13.93 24.45
CA SER A 88 11.61 -15.38 24.58
C SER A 88 10.19 -15.84 24.95
N GLY A 89 9.90 -17.14 24.73
CA GLY A 89 8.63 -17.74 25.10
C GLY A 89 7.41 -17.08 24.44
N ALA A 90 6.37 -16.79 25.24
CA ALA A 90 5.11 -16.24 24.75
C ALA A 90 5.26 -14.87 24.06
N GLY A 91 6.22 -14.05 24.48
CA GLY A 91 6.49 -12.75 23.85
C GLY A 91 7.03 -12.90 22.42
N ALA A 92 7.92 -13.87 22.21
CA ALA A 92 8.44 -14.20 20.88
C ALA A 92 7.31 -14.68 19.97
N ALA A 93 6.44 -15.57 20.45
CA ALA A 93 5.31 -16.08 19.68
C ALA A 93 4.35 -14.96 19.22
N ARG A 94 4.05 -13.98 20.08
CA ARG A 94 3.23 -12.81 19.72
C ARG A 94 3.89 -11.93 18.65
N SER A 95 5.19 -11.71 18.77
CA SER A 95 5.97 -10.94 17.78
C SER A 95 5.97 -11.66 16.43
N SER A 96 6.27 -12.96 16.43
CA SER A 96 6.22 -13.80 15.22
C SER A 96 4.85 -13.84 14.57
N TRP A 97 3.77 -13.86 15.37
CA TRP A 97 2.41 -13.78 14.84
C TRP A 97 2.17 -12.49 14.04
N ASN A 98 2.54 -11.33 14.59
CA ASN A 98 2.37 -10.06 13.90
C ASN A 98 3.22 -9.96 12.63
N VAL A 99 4.46 -10.46 12.66
CA VAL A 99 5.32 -10.53 11.46
C VAL A 99 4.68 -11.40 10.39
N ALA A 100 4.20 -12.61 10.73
CA ALA A 100 3.51 -13.49 9.81
C ALA A 100 2.22 -12.86 9.27
N LEU A 101 1.42 -12.21 10.12
CA LEU A 101 0.20 -11.51 9.70
C LEU A 101 0.49 -10.40 8.68
N MET A 102 1.58 -9.65 8.89
CA MET A 102 2.03 -8.60 7.98
C MET A 102 2.58 -9.14 6.66
N ALA A 103 3.52 -10.08 6.72
CA ALA A 103 4.18 -10.62 5.53
C ALA A 103 3.27 -11.55 4.73
N ASP A 104 2.62 -12.51 5.39
CA ASP A 104 1.96 -13.62 4.69
C ASP A 104 0.49 -13.33 4.34
N ALA A 105 -0.15 -12.39 5.04
CA ALA A 105 -1.58 -12.08 4.83
C ALA A 105 -1.82 -10.65 4.34
N LEU A 106 -1.26 -9.63 5.00
CA LEU A 106 -1.47 -8.23 4.62
C LEU A 106 -0.73 -7.85 3.32
N ALA A 107 0.51 -8.31 3.12
CA ALA A 107 1.29 -7.98 1.91
C ALA A 107 0.59 -8.40 0.61
N PRO A 108 0.10 -9.65 0.45
CA PRO A 108 -0.64 -10.02 -0.75
C PRO A 108 -2.00 -9.29 -0.85
N CYS A 109 -2.64 -8.95 0.27
CA CYS A 109 -3.86 -8.14 0.28
C CYS A 109 -3.60 -6.73 -0.26
N TYR A 110 -2.52 -6.08 0.19
CA TYR A 110 -2.09 -4.77 -0.28
C TYR A 110 -1.78 -4.82 -1.79
N ALA A 111 -1.01 -5.81 -2.23
CA ALA A 111 -0.68 -5.99 -3.63
C ALA A 111 -1.95 -6.05 -4.52
N ARG A 112 -3.00 -6.73 -4.07
CA ARG A 112 -4.31 -6.76 -4.75
C ARG A 112 -4.99 -5.40 -4.80
N VAL A 113 -4.89 -4.59 -3.74
CA VAL A 113 -5.41 -3.22 -3.74
C VAL A 113 -4.71 -2.39 -4.82
N ILE A 114 -3.38 -2.44 -4.90
CA ILE A 114 -2.62 -1.70 -5.93
C ILE A 114 -3.06 -2.09 -7.33
N VAL A 115 -3.18 -3.39 -7.62
CA VAL A 115 -3.66 -3.88 -8.92
C VAL A 115 -5.09 -3.45 -9.21
N ALA A 116 -5.98 -3.50 -8.21
CA ALA A 116 -7.36 -3.05 -8.37
C ALA A 116 -7.44 -1.56 -8.68
N VAL A 117 -6.60 -0.74 -8.04
CA VAL A 117 -6.52 0.70 -8.31
C VAL A 117 -5.93 0.96 -9.70
N ALA A 118 -4.88 0.25 -10.10
CA ALA A 118 -4.28 0.37 -11.43
C ALA A 118 -5.32 0.10 -12.53
N ARG A 119 -6.13 -0.96 -12.36
CA ARG A 119 -7.23 -1.29 -13.28
C ARG A 119 -8.34 -0.25 -13.30
N ARG A 120 -8.65 0.37 -12.15
CA ARG A 120 -9.76 1.30 -12.02
C ARG A 120 -9.42 2.71 -12.49
N LEU A 121 -8.21 3.20 -12.18
CA LEU A 121 -7.82 4.60 -12.38
C LEU A 121 -6.82 4.80 -13.51
N GLY A 122 -6.16 3.74 -13.97
CA GLY A 122 -5.04 3.89 -14.90
C GLY A 122 -3.73 4.31 -14.20
N PRO A 123 -2.67 4.54 -14.98
CA PRO A 123 -1.40 5.04 -14.46
C PRO A 123 -1.53 6.51 -14.00
N GLY A 124 -0.98 6.83 -12.84
CA GLY A 124 -0.97 8.21 -12.36
C GLY A 124 -0.59 8.34 -10.89
N GLN A 125 -0.55 9.58 -10.41
CA GLN A 125 -0.15 9.90 -9.04
C GLN A 125 -0.99 9.17 -7.99
N GLN A 126 -2.28 8.94 -8.26
CA GLN A 126 -3.19 8.25 -7.35
C GLN A 126 -2.87 6.76 -7.19
N LEU A 127 -2.33 6.11 -8.23
CA LEU A 127 -1.84 4.73 -8.13
C LEU A 127 -0.50 4.69 -7.43
N TYR A 128 0.47 5.46 -7.92
CA TYR A 128 1.84 5.38 -7.45
C TYR A 128 2.01 5.96 -6.04
N GLY A 129 1.13 6.87 -5.62
CA GLY A 129 1.05 7.33 -4.23
C GLY A 129 0.61 6.26 -3.23
N LEU A 130 0.10 5.10 -3.69
CA LEU A 130 -0.18 3.95 -2.82
C LEU A 130 1.04 3.06 -2.56
N LEU A 131 2.15 3.29 -3.26
CA LEU A 131 3.41 2.58 -2.99
C LEU A 131 4.00 3.10 -1.67
N PRO A 132 4.19 2.25 -0.65
CA PRO A 132 4.64 2.70 0.66
C PRO A 132 6.12 3.08 0.64
N SER A 133 6.52 4.05 1.49
CA SER A 133 7.93 4.40 1.66
C SER A 133 8.74 3.23 2.24
N LEU A 134 9.97 3.04 1.77
CA LEU A 134 10.89 2.03 2.32
C LEU A 134 11.35 2.37 3.75
N ASP A 135 11.24 3.65 4.14
CA ASP A 135 11.56 4.14 5.50
C ASP A 135 10.37 4.00 6.46
N THR A 136 9.37 3.18 6.11
CA THR A 136 8.20 2.91 6.96
C THR A 136 8.65 2.38 8.34
N PRO A 137 8.13 2.93 9.46
CA PRO A 137 8.57 2.55 10.79
C PRO A 137 8.21 1.12 11.16
N GLN A 138 8.92 0.58 12.16
CA GLN A 138 8.54 -0.70 12.78
C GLN A 138 7.17 -0.61 13.47
N PRO A 139 6.38 -1.70 13.48
CA PRO A 139 6.68 -3.00 12.84
C PRO A 139 6.23 -3.09 11.37
N TRP A 140 5.69 -2.02 10.79
CA TRP A 140 5.09 -2.00 9.46
C TRP A 140 6.08 -2.21 8.31
N SER A 141 7.38 -1.98 8.54
CA SER A 141 8.44 -2.30 7.57
C SER A 141 8.43 -3.78 7.17
N HIS A 142 7.98 -4.71 8.02
CA HIS A 142 7.82 -6.12 7.67
C HIS A 142 6.80 -6.33 6.54
N LEU A 143 5.68 -5.60 6.58
CA LEU A 143 4.68 -5.57 5.52
C LEU A 143 5.26 -4.98 4.23
N VAL A 144 5.95 -3.84 4.33
CA VAL A 144 6.53 -3.14 3.17
C VAL A 144 7.60 -4.00 2.49
N SER A 145 8.51 -4.59 3.28
CA SER A 145 9.54 -5.48 2.79
C SER A 145 8.95 -6.67 2.02
N ALA A 146 7.97 -7.37 2.62
CA ALA A 146 7.29 -8.50 1.97
C ALA A 146 6.54 -8.07 0.70
N LEU A 147 5.85 -6.92 0.73
CA LEU A 147 5.15 -6.37 -0.43
C LEU A 147 6.09 -6.18 -1.62
N TYR A 148 7.22 -5.50 -1.44
CA TYR A 148 8.18 -5.26 -2.51
C TYR A 148 8.91 -6.53 -2.96
N GLN A 149 9.41 -7.31 -2.01
CA GLN A 149 10.27 -8.48 -2.32
C GLN A 149 9.50 -9.65 -2.90
N GLN A 150 8.25 -9.88 -2.45
CA GLN A 150 7.52 -11.11 -2.76
C GLN A 150 6.34 -10.90 -3.70
N HIS A 151 5.78 -9.69 -3.77
CA HIS A 151 4.50 -9.48 -4.47
C HIS A 151 4.57 -8.48 -5.62
N LEU A 152 5.21 -7.31 -5.47
CA LEU A 152 5.14 -6.28 -6.50
C LEU A 152 5.93 -6.62 -7.76
N GLY A 153 7.03 -7.36 -7.65
CA GLY A 153 7.93 -7.63 -8.76
C GLY A 153 7.25 -8.29 -9.96
N THR A 154 6.26 -9.15 -9.74
CA THR A 154 5.58 -9.94 -10.78
C THR A 154 4.21 -9.39 -11.18
N LEU A 155 3.73 -8.31 -10.53
CA LEU A 155 2.41 -7.77 -10.80
C LEU A 155 2.45 -6.69 -11.89
N PRO A 156 1.43 -6.63 -12.77
CA PRO A 156 1.39 -5.66 -13.87
C PRO A 156 0.97 -4.27 -13.35
N ILE A 157 1.89 -3.60 -12.67
CA ILE A 157 1.67 -2.31 -11.99
C ILE A 157 2.43 -1.15 -12.63
N VAL A 158 3.23 -1.40 -13.66
CA VAL A 158 3.95 -0.38 -14.42
C VAL A 158 3.30 -0.22 -15.78
N TRP A 159 2.92 1.01 -16.13
CA TRP A 159 2.38 1.29 -17.46
C TRP A 159 3.48 1.67 -18.43
N THR A 160 3.46 1.07 -19.62
CA THR A 160 4.30 1.47 -20.76
C THR A 160 3.43 1.90 -21.94
N ARG A 161 3.90 2.87 -22.72
CA ARG A 161 3.29 3.26 -23.99
C ARG A 161 3.68 2.34 -25.15
N ALA A 162 4.76 1.56 -24.99
CA ALA A 162 5.23 0.64 -26.02
C ALA A 162 4.15 -0.37 -26.41
N GLY A 163 4.05 -0.66 -27.71
CA GLY A 163 3.09 -1.65 -28.23
C GLY A 163 1.61 -1.23 -28.10
N GLY A 164 1.30 0.06 -28.06
CA GLY A 164 -0.08 0.56 -28.00
C GLY A 164 -0.62 0.74 -26.58
N GLY A 165 0.23 0.71 -25.56
CA GLY A 165 -0.16 0.92 -24.17
C GLY A 165 -0.50 -0.38 -23.46
N ARG A 166 0.30 -0.78 -22.48
CA ARG A 166 0.02 -1.97 -21.65
C ARG A 166 0.61 -1.85 -20.25
N TRP A 167 0.01 -2.62 -19.33
CA TRP A 167 0.58 -2.87 -18.02
C TRP A 167 1.61 -4.00 -18.11
N ILE A 168 2.78 -3.79 -17.51
CA ILE A 168 3.88 -4.74 -17.42
C ILE A 168 4.35 -4.85 -15.96
N SER A 169 5.03 -5.95 -15.64
CA SER A 169 5.61 -6.13 -14.31
C SER A 169 6.93 -5.36 -14.16
N PRO A 170 7.30 -4.91 -12.95
CA PRO A 170 8.60 -4.30 -12.70
C PRO A 170 9.78 -5.17 -13.20
N THR A 171 9.70 -6.49 -13.07
CA THR A 171 10.77 -7.39 -13.54
C THR A 171 10.90 -7.46 -15.07
N GLU A 172 9.88 -7.05 -15.81
CA GLU A 172 9.91 -6.97 -17.28
C GLU A 172 10.25 -5.56 -17.77
N THR A 173 10.41 -4.60 -16.87
CA THR A 173 10.74 -3.21 -17.23
C THR A 173 12.24 -3.03 -17.38
N LEU A 174 12.64 -2.27 -18.40
CA LEU A 174 13.98 -1.74 -18.52
C LEU A 174 13.92 -0.26 -18.16
N PHE A 175 14.67 0.14 -17.14
CA PHE A 175 14.76 1.54 -16.78
C PHE A 175 15.75 2.21 -17.73
N SER A 176 15.26 3.09 -18.61
CA SER A 176 16.15 3.93 -19.42
C SER A 176 16.89 4.87 -18.50
N ASP A 177 18.18 4.60 -18.29
CA ASP A 177 19.07 5.52 -17.60
C ASP A 177 19.44 6.71 -18.51
N ALA A 178 20.22 7.65 -17.96
CA ALA A 178 20.67 8.82 -18.71
C ALA A 178 21.48 8.44 -19.97
N ALA A 179 22.11 7.26 -19.99
CA ALA A 179 22.83 6.74 -21.14
C ALA A 179 21.86 6.27 -22.23
N CYS A 180 20.76 5.58 -21.88
CA CYS A 180 19.70 5.22 -22.82
C CYS A 180 19.00 6.44 -23.43
N ALA A 181 18.82 7.53 -22.67
CA ALA A 181 18.26 8.78 -23.20
C ALA A 181 19.19 9.51 -24.19
N ALA A 182 20.50 9.26 -24.09
CA ALA A 182 21.49 9.76 -25.02
C ALA A 182 21.53 8.95 -26.34
N GLU A 183 21.07 7.69 -26.32
CA GLU A 183 21.08 6.78 -27.46
C GLU A 183 19.98 7.12 -28.48
N PRO A 184 20.32 7.54 -29.73
CA PRO A 184 19.34 8.00 -30.72
C PRO A 184 18.30 6.94 -31.11
N LEU A 185 18.65 5.66 -31.06
CA LEU A 185 17.77 4.54 -31.41
C LEU A 185 16.67 4.31 -30.37
N LEU A 186 16.87 4.71 -29.11
CA LEU A 186 15.94 4.47 -28.01
C LEU A 186 15.06 5.69 -27.68
N ARG A 187 15.29 6.85 -28.33
CA ARG A 187 14.57 8.10 -28.05
C ARG A 187 13.09 8.12 -28.46
N ASN A 188 12.68 7.25 -29.38
CA ASN A 188 11.34 7.28 -29.99
C ASN A 188 10.53 5.98 -29.77
N LEU A 189 10.97 5.11 -28.86
CA LEU A 189 10.21 3.92 -28.43
C LEU A 189 9.23 4.29 -27.30
#